data_AF-A0A1V6AUA7-F1
#
_entry.id   AF-A0A1V6AUA7-F1
#
_cell.length_a   1.000
_cell.length_b   1.000
_cell.length_c   1.000
_cell.angle_alpha   90.00
_cell.angle_beta   90.00
_cell.angle_gamma   90.00
#
_symmetry.space_group_name_H-M   'P 1'
#
loop_
_entity.id
_entity.type
_entity.pdbx_description
1 polymer ?
#
loop_
_entity_poly.entity_id
_entity_poly.type
_entity_poly.pdbx_seq_one_letter_code
_entity_poly.pdbx_strand_id
1 'polypeptide(L)' 'MAYVITDECIACGSCEDECPVGAISEGDDKFVIDPKLCTDCGACCDQCPVEAIVPGEEK' A
#
# COMPACT_ATOMS: atom_id res chain seq x y z
N MET A 1 -8.16 3.41 9.71
CA MET A 1 -7.43 2.14 9.61
C MET A 1 -6.21 2.40 8.76
N ALA A 2 -5.52 1.41 8.23
CA ALA A 2 -4.52 1.64 7.19
C ALA A 2 -4.66 0.56 6.15
N TYR A 3 -4.37 0.89 4.90
CA TYR A 3 -4.25 -0.13 3.86
C TYR A 3 -3.03 -1.01 4.14
N VAL A 4 -3.09 -2.28 3.72
CA VAL A 4 -2.05 -3.28 3.86
C VAL A 4 -1.78 -3.91 2.51
N ILE A 5 -0.49 -4.11 2.21
CA ILE A 5 -0.02 -4.76 0.99
C ILE A 5 0.14 -6.27 1.26
N THR A 6 -0.55 -7.09 0.47
CA THR A 6 -0.53 -8.55 0.55
C THR A 6 0.73 -9.11 -0.12
N ASP A 7 0.94 -10.43 0.03
CA ASP A 7 2.04 -11.14 -0.64
C ASP A 7 1.83 -11.29 -2.16
N GLU A 8 0.72 -10.79 -2.71
CA GLU A 8 0.50 -10.71 -4.17
C GLU A 8 1.24 -9.52 -4.81
N CYS A 9 1.85 -8.66 -3.99
CA CYS A 9 2.67 -7.55 -4.47
C CYS A 9 3.84 -8.06 -5.33
N ILE A 10 3.97 -7.50 -6.53
CA ILE A 10 5.04 -7.80 -7.47
C ILE A 10 6.19 -6.76 -7.44
N ALA A 11 6.28 -5.98 -6.36
CA ALA A 11 7.27 -4.91 -6.19
C ALA A 11 7.38 -3.93 -7.37
N CYS A 12 6.25 -3.56 -8.00
CA CYS A 12 6.25 -2.67 -9.18
C CYS A 12 6.48 -1.18 -8.87
N GLY A 13 6.31 -0.75 -7.62
CA GLY A 13 6.54 0.64 -7.17
C GLY A 13 5.42 1.65 -7.48
N SER A 14 4.43 1.32 -8.31
CA SER A 14 3.39 2.29 -8.72
C SER A 14 2.59 2.90 -7.56
N CYS A 15 2.42 2.16 -6.46
CA CYS A 15 1.72 2.65 -5.28
C CYS A 15 2.51 3.69 -4.47
N GLU A 16 3.85 3.67 -4.52
CA GLU A 16 4.70 4.61 -3.77
C GLU A 16 4.50 6.04 -4.27
N ASP A 17 4.61 6.24 -5.59
CA ASP A 17 4.46 7.55 -6.23
C ASP A 17 3.06 8.16 -6.04
N GLU A 18 2.02 7.32 -5.98
CA GLU A 18 0.63 7.78 -5.83
C GLU A 18 0.28 8.13 -4.37
N CYS A 19 1.10 7.74 -3.39
CA CYS A 19 0.78 7.98 -1.99
C CYS A 19 0.96 9.47 -1.64
N PRO A 20 -0.12 10.23 -1.39
CA PRO A 20 -0.03 11.70 -1.19
C PRO A 20 0.66 12.08 0.12
N VAL A 21 0.77 11.14 1.05
CA VAL A 21 1.36 11.30 2.38
C VAL A 21 2.69 10.56 2.52
N GLY A 22 3.18 9.91 1.45
CA GLY A 22 4.43 9.16 1.48
C GLY A 22 4.42 8.02 2.51
N ALA A 23 3.28 7.37 2.72
CA ALA A 23 3.13 6.29 3.69
C ALA A 23 3.65 4.93 3.18
N ILE A 24 4.16 4.84 1.95
CA ILE A 24 4.54 3.58 1.31
C ILE A 24 6.06 3.58 1.10
N SER A 25 6.71 2.45 1.35
CA SER A 25 8.15 2.29 1.16
C SER A 25 8.49 0.89 0.65
N GLU A 26 9.60 0.77 -0.07
CA GLU A 26 10.13 -0.51 -0.54
C GLU A 26 10.59 -1.37 0.66
N GLY A 27 10.06 -2.59 0.75
CA GLY A 27 10.53 -3.63 1.68
C GLY A 27 11.37 -4.69 0.94
N ASP A 28 11.70 -5.79 1.62
CA ASP A 28 12.57 -6.83 1.04
C ASP A 28 11.95 -7.54 -0.19
N ASP A 29 10.69 -7.99 -0.10
CA ASP A 29 10.00 -8.72 -1.18
C ASP A 29 8.78 -7.97 -1.72
N LYS A 30 8.27 -7.00 -0.97
CA LYS A 30 7.06 -6.23 -1.29
C LYS A 30 7.13 -4.84 -0.72
N PHE A 31 6.34 -3.93 -1.30
CA PHE A 31 6.11 -2.63 -0.70
C PHE A 31 5.35 -2.77 0.63
N VAL A 32 5.60 -1.84 1.53
CA VAL A 32 5.03 -1.82 2.89
C VAL A 32 4.38 -0.47 3.13
N ILE A 33 3.19 -0.47 3.71
CA ILE A 33 2.46 0.75 4.11
C ILE A 33 2.68 0.98 5.60
N ASP A 34 3.13 2.18 5.98
CA ASP A 34 3.19 2.63 7.37
C ASP A 34 1.78 3.01 7.84
N PRO A 35 1.19 2.26 8.79
CA PRO A 35 -0.15 2.52 9.29
C PRO A 35 -0.27 3.81 10.09
N LYS A 36 0.85 4.42 10.53
CA LYS A 36 0.84 5.71 11.24
C LYS A 36 0.71 6.90 10.29
N LEU A 37 1.14 6.73 9.03
CA LEU A 37 1.09 7.77 8.01
C LEU A 37 -0.12 7.59 7.08
N CYS A 38 -0.58 6.35 6.89
CA CYS A 38 -1.73 6.07 6.04
C CYS A 38 -3.00 6.79 6.53
N THR A 39 -3.69 7.45 5.60
CA THR A 39 -4.93 8.21 5.85
C THR A 39 -6.18 7.54 5.27
N ASP A 40 -6.08 6.27 4.89
CA ASP A 40 -7.14 5.50 4.22
C ASP A 40 -7.70 6.15 2.93
N CYS A 41 -6.89 6.95 2.21
CA CYS A 41 -7.37 7.65 1.02
C CYS A 41 -7.72 6.74 -0.17
N GLY A 42 -7.18 5.52 -0.23
CA GLY A 42 -7.48 4.53 -1.28
C GLY A 42 -6.71 4.69 -2.59
N ALA A 43 -5.97 5.79 -2.80
CA ALA A 43 -5.31 6.07 -4.07
C ALA A 43 -4.32 4.98 -4.52
N CYS A 44 -3.60 4.36 -3.59
CA CYS A 44 -2.68 3.27 -3.91
C CYS A 44 -3.39 2.00 -4.41
N CYS A 45 -4.64 1.76 -3.98
CA CYS A 45 -5.43 0.60 -4.40
C CYS A 45 -5.81 0.70 -5.88
N ASP A 46 -6.25 1.89 -6.32
CA ASP A 46 -6.64 2.14 -7.72
C ASP A 46 -5.48 1.96 -8.72
N GLN A 47 -4.25 2.21 -8.30
CA GLN A 47 -3.06 2.05 -9.15
C GLN A 47 -2.43 0.67 -9.09
N CYS A 48 -2.85 -0.20 -8.17
CA CYS A 48 -2.22 -1.51 -8.02
C CYS A 48 -2.62 -2.43 -9.19
N PRO A 49 -1.69 -2.83 -10.08
CA PRO A 49 -2.03 -3.60 -11.28
C PRO A 49 -2.44 -5.05 -10.97
N VAL A 50 -2.16 -5.51 -9.75
CA VAL A 50 -2.44 -6.86 -9.26
C VAL A 50 -3.42 -6.83 -8.08
N GLU A 51 -4.02 -5.67 -7.77
CA GLU A 51 -5.00 -5.50 -6.70
C GLU A 51 -4.53 -6.02 -5.32
N ALA A 52 -3.22 -5.99 -5.07
CA ALA A 52 -2.58 -6.53 -3.87
C ALA A 52 -2.71 -5.64 -2.62
N ILE A 53 -3.55 -4.61 -2.65
CA ILE A 53 -3.71 -3.64 -1.56
C ILE A 53 -5.12 -3.74 -0.99
N VAL A 54 -5.24 -4.09 0.28
CA VAL A 54 -6.52 -4.30 0.95
C VAL A 54 -6.66 -3.39 2.18
N PRO A 55 -7.88 -2.99 2.57
CA PRO A 55 -8.07 -2.29 3.84
C PRO A 55 -7.63 -3.23 4.98
N GLY A 56 -6.73 -2.76 5.84
CA GLY A 56 -6.23 -3.54 6.97
C GLY A 56 -7.33 -3.77 7.98
N GLU A 57 -7.78 -5.02 8.10
CA GLU A 57 -8.82 -5.41 9.04
C GLU A 57 -8.33 -5.22 10.49
N GLU A 58 -9.07 -4.42 11.26
CA GLU A 58 -8.99 -4.43 12.72
C GLU A 58 -9.56 -5.76 13.22
N LYS A 59 -8.73 -6.57 13.88
CA LYS A 59 -9.23 -7.54 14.86
C LYS A 59 -9.32 -6.90 16.23
#